data_AF-A0AAE0SB24-F1
#
_entry.id   AF-A0AAE0SB24-F1
#
_cell.length_a   1.000
_cell.length_b   1.000
_cell.length_c   1.000
_cell.angle_alpha   90.00
_cell.angle_beta   90.00
_cell.angle_gamma   90.00
#
_symmetry.space_group_name_H-M   'P 1'
#
loop_
_entity.id
_entity.type
_entity.pdbx_description
1 polymer ?
#
loop_
_entity_poly.entity_id
_entity_poly.type
_entity_poly.pdbx_seq_one_letter_code
_entity_poly.pdbx_strand_id
1 'polypeptide(L)'
;MKVPYTSLMIEEIPDVSCNPDNMLREDFVKDFQSKDDFVIPSLDRLNQMNHEELSAMYHRYINNLQYLCKKKVRMGLLEDGGWEVCAESKYQPPPLSSSGSNSSCLIYSVGINNDFSFDDDMVKFYRCEVHSFDPSMKQEDFRRSDLDYFYKLGLSGREFQNNLGWKMMTLQGIRKMLNHTQRKIDVLKIDIERSEWEALPEMLQSGVLKQVRQLSIELHLHIAPPQHKDVPRAKYLQALDILRQLYQEGFRIFWTHPNPSCMFLSKCRNLRRANCHEVNFLKVS
;
A
#
# COMPACT_ATOMS: atom_id res chain seq x y z
N MET A 1 6.77 1.47 -18.19
CA MET A 1 7.75 2.42 -17.62
C MET A 1 6.91 3.41 -16.83
N LYS A 2 6.76 3.15 -15.52
CA LYS A 2 5.91 3.97 -14.65
C LYS A 2 6.41 5.41 -14.71
N VAL A 3 5.55 6.34 -15.10
CA VAL A 3 5.94 7.75 -15.21
C VAL A 3 6.00 8.29 -13.79
N PRO A 4 7.15 8.80 -13.32
CA PRO A 4 7.24 9.27 -11.95
C PRO A 4 6.25 10.44 -11.76
N TYR A 5 5.42 10.37 -10.72
CA TYR A 5 4.68 11.52 -10.21
C TYR A 5 5.70 12.57 -9.74
N THR A 6 6.15 13.43 -10.65
CA THR A 6 7.05 14.54 -10.36
C THR A 6 6.31 15.85 -10.58
N SER A 7 5.51 16.27 -9.60
CA SER A 7 5.25 17.71 -9.38
C SER A 7 4.69 18.03 -7.97
N LEU A 8 5.11 17.32 -6.93
CA LEU A 8 4.86 17.74 -5.54
C LEU A 8 6.22 17.84 -4.84
N MET A 9 6.67 19.09 -4.74
CA MET A 9 7.81 19.65 -4.00
C MET A 9 8.96 18.70 -3.67
N ILE A 10 10.03 18.81 -4.46
CA ILE A 10 11.36 18.36 -4.08
C ILE A 10 11.84 19.32 -2.99
N GLU A 11 11.51 19.04 -1.73
CA GLU A 11 12.32 19.59 -0.64
C GLU A 11 13.65 18.84 -0.67
N GLU A 12 14.76 19.58 -0.76
CA GLU A 12 16.09 19.02 -0.52
C GLU A 12 16.12 18.46 0.90
N ILE A 13 15.94 17.14 1.03
CA ILE A 13 15.99 16.51 2.35
C ILE A 13 17.45 16.47 2.80
N PRO A 14 17.81 17.09 3.95
CA PRO A 14 19.18 17.08 4.43
C PRO A 14 19.71 15.65 4.59
N ASP A 15 21.01 15.46 4.33
CA ASP A 15 21.67 14.15 4.44
C ASP A 15 21.46 13.57 5.84
N VAL A 16 21.18 12.27 5.90
CA VAL A 16 20.89 11.60 7.16
C VAL A 16 22.16 11.60 8.01
N SER A 17 22.14 12.31 9.14
CA SER A 17 23.22 12.25 10.13
C SER A 17 23.15 10.93 10.91
N CYS A 18 23.77 9.89 10.36
CA CYS A 18 24.04 8.65 11.08
C CYS A 18 25.22 8.89 12.03
N ASN A 19 25.03 8.73 13.34
CA ASN A 19 26.15 8.50 14.24
C ASN A 19 26.34 6.98 14.37
N PRO A 20 27.37 6.37 13.77
CA PRO A 20 27.61 4.92 13.86
C PRO A 20 27.87 4.45 15.30
N ASP A 21 28.25 5.35 16.21
CA ASP A 21 28.45 5.06 17.63
C ASP A 21 27.16 5.13 18.47
N ASN A 22 26.06 5.66 17.91
CA ASN A 22 24.75 5.60 18.57
C ASN A 22 24.18 4.19 18.42
N MET A 23 24.64 3.30 19.29
CA MET A 23 24.08 1.95 19.44
C MET A 23 22.59 2.03 19.76
N LEU A 24 21.83 1.01 19.30
CA LEU A 24 20.44 0.83 19.72
C LEU A 24 20.40 0.81 21.25
N ARG A 25 19.51 1.60 21.87
CA ARG A 25 19.37 1.60 23.32
C ARG A 25 19.03 0.20 23.81
N GLU A 26 19.56 -0.20 24.97
CA GLU A 26 19.37 -1.58 25.47
C GLU A 26 17.90 -1.95 25.69
N ASP A 27 17.06 -0.98 26.08
CA ASP A 27 15.61 -1.17 26.20
C ASP A 27 14.97 -1.48 24.84
N PHE A 28 15.35 -0.74 23.79
CA PHE A 28 14.92 -1.04 22.42
C PHE A 28 15.34 -2.45 22.00
N VAL A 29 16.57 -2.87 22.28
CA VAL A 29 17.06 -4.21 21.91
C VAL A 29 16.27 -5.31 22.63
N LYS A 30 15.94 -5.11 23.92
CA LYS A 30 15.14 -6.07 24.70
C LYS A 30 13.72 -6.19 24.16
N ASP A 31 13.05 -5.07 23.87
CA ASP A 31 11.74 -5.07 23.22
C ASP A 31 11.82 -5.73 21.83
N PHE A 32 12.94 -5.54 21.14
CA PHE A 32 13.17 -6.15 19.85
C PHE A 32 13.38 -7.68 19.93
N GLN A 33 13.75 -8.23 21.08
CA GLN A 33 14.01 -9.67 21.23
C GLN A 33 12.82 -10.44 21.83
N SER A 34 11.75 -9.75 22.24
CA SER A 34 10.56 -10.41 22.78
C SER A 34 9.84 -11.23 21.70
N LYS A 35 9.21 -12.33 22.14
CA LYS A 35 8.42 -13.25 21.30
C LYS A 35 6.94 -12.86 21.19
N ASP A 36 6.53 -11.80 21.86
CA ASP A 36 5.17 -11.30 21.83
C ASP A 36 4.87 -10.61 20.48
N ASP A 37 3.59 -10.40 20.18
CA ASP A 37 3.15 -9.68 18.98
C ASP A 37 3.95 -8.36 18.85
N PHE A 38 4.60 -8.16 17.70
CA PHE A 38 5.41 -6.97 17.47
C PHE A 38 4.51 -5.75 17.28
N VAL A 39 4.28 -4.99 18.36
CA VAL A 39 3.41 -3.82 18.40
C VAL A 39 4.22 -2.54 18.18
N ILE A 40 3.78 -1.69 17.26
CA ILE A 40 4.35 -0.35 17.08
C ILE A 40 3.92 0.53 18.28
N PRO A 41 4.86 1.20 18.97
CA PRO A 41 4.55 2.02 20.14
C PRO A 41 3.76 3.29 19.78
N SER A 42 3.37 4.07 20.79
CA SER A 42 2.65 5.33 20.59
C SER A 42 3.45 6.34 19.77
N LEU A 43 2.76 7.29 19.13
CA LEU A 43 3.39 8.36 18.36
C LEU A 43 4.37 9.18 19.21
N ASP A 44 4.07 9.42 20.47
CA ASP A 44 4.99 10.11 21.40
C ASP A 44 6.30 9.34 21.60
N ARG A 45 6.23 8.00 21.72
CA ARG A 45 7.43 7.16 21.81
C ARG A 45 8.18 7.12 20.48
N LEU A 46 7.50 7.00 19.35
CA LEU A 46 8.13 7.06 18.03
C LEU A 46 8.87 8.40 17.82
N ASN A 47 8.31 9.51 18.29
CA ASN A 47 8.93 10.83 18.22
C ASN A 47 10.22 10.93 19.06
N GLN A 48 10.38 10.12 20.10
CA GLN A 48 11.59 10.05 20.92
C GLN A 48 12.66 9.09 20.37
N MET A 49 12.34 8.32 19.33
CA MET A 49 13.26 7.37 18.73
C MET A 49 14.21 8.07 17.74
N ASN A 50 15.46 7.65 17.72
CA ASN A 50 16.43 8.12 16.74
C ASN A 50 16.17 7.48 15.36
N HIS A 51 16.92 7.92 14.35
CA HIS A 51 16.75 7.41 12.98
C HIS A 51 16.91 5.88 12.87
N GLU A 52 17.96 5.33 13.50
CA GLU A 52 18.31 3.92 13.39
C GLU A 52 17.27 3.03 14.09
N GLU A 53 16.75 3.48 15.23
CA GLU A 53 15.66 2.80 15.94
C GLU A 53 14.39 2.73 15.08
N LEU A 54 14.01 3.84 14.43
CA LEU A 54 12.85 3.88 13.54
C LEU A 54 13.07 3.04 12.27
N SER A 55 14.26 3.09 11.68
CA SER A 55 14.64 2.27 10.53
C SER A 55 14.57 0.78 10.86
N ALA A 56 15.23 0.36 11.95
CA ALA A 56 15.21 -1.04 12.39
C ALA A 56 13.79 -1.53 12.71
N MET A 57 12.99 -0.70 13.39
CA MET A 57 11.59 -1.02 13.68
C MET A 57 10.75 -1.17 12.43
N TYR A 58 10.82 -0.22 11.49
CA TYR A 58 10.06 -0.29 10.23
C TYR A 58 10.40 -1.56 9.45
N HIS A 59 11.69 -1.79 9.20
CA HIS A 59 12.14 -2.91 8.36
C HIS A 59 11.87 -4.27 9.02
N ARG A 60 11.83 -4.35 10.35
CA ARG A 60 11.32 -5.55 11.01
C ARG A 60 9.80 -5.67 10.91
N TYR A 61 9.07 -4.61 11.22
CA TYR A 61 7.61 -4.63 11.22
C TYR A 61 7.07 -5.09 9.89
N ILE A 62 7.56 -4.47 8.80
CA ILE A 62 7.02 -4.68 7.47
C ILE A 62 7.29 -6.09 6.95
N ASN A 63 8.38 -6.73 7.40
CA ASN A 63 8.74 -8.10 7.05
C ASN A 63 8.16 -9.16 8.01
N ASN A 64 7.44 -8.75 9.06
CA ASN A 64 6.85 -9.67 10.03
C ASN A 64 5.38 -9.94 9.72
N LEU A 65 5.05 -11.20 9.41
CA LEU A 65 3.67 -11.60 9.22
C LEU A 65 2.90 -11.53 10.53
N GLN A 66 1.67 -11.02 10.46
CA GLN A 66 0.77 -10.79 11.59
C GLN A 66 -0.49 -11.66 11.50
N TYR A 67 -0.74 -12.23 10.33
CA TYR A 67 -1.80 -13.19 10.10
C TYR A 67 -1.29 -14.27 9.12
N LEU A 68 -1.54 -15.54 9.43
CA LEU A 68 -1.18 -16.64 8.53
C LEU A 68 -2.40 -17.00 7.65
N CYS A 69 -2.43 -16.48 6.42
CA CYS A 69 -3.43 -16.91 5.43
C CYS A 69 -3.08 -18.30 4.89
N LYS A 70 -3.86 -19.32 5.27
CA LYS A 70 -3.69 -20.73 4.90
C LYS A 70 -3.93 -21.01 3.42
N LYS A 71 -4.76 -20.19 2.77
CA LYS A 71 -5.05 -20.29 1.33
C LYS A 71 -4.81 -18.94 0.69
N LYS A 72 -3.59 -18.76 0.18
CA LYS A 72 -3.16 -17.58 -0.56
C LYS A 72 -3.09 -17.93 -2.05
N VAL A 73 -3.56 -17.03 -2.90
CA VAL A 73 -3.52 -17.19 -4.36
C VAL A 73 -2.89 -15.96 -4.99
N ARG A 74 -2.02 -16.19 -5.97
CA ARG A 74 -1.42 -15.12 -6.77
C ARG A 74 -2.33 -14.83 -7.97
N MET A 75 -2.67 -13.56 -8.16
CA MET A 75 -3.47 -13.07 -9.29
C MET A 75 -2.63 -12.13 -10.14
N GLY A 76 -2.72 -12.26 -11.46
CA GLY A 76 -1.89 -11.55 -12.42
C GLY A 76 -0.58 -12.27 -12.73
N LEU A 77 0.46 -11.50 -13.10
CA LEU A 77 1.75 -12.06 -13.50
C LEU A 77 2.46 -12.84 -12.37
N LEU A 78 3.37 -13.75 -12.74
CA LEU A 78 4.17 -14.48 -11.75
C LEU A 78 5.21 -13.59 -11.05
N GLU A 79 5.67 -12.54 -11.73
CA GLU A 79 6.64 -11.56 -11.23
C GLU A 79 5.95 -10.22 -10.96
N ASP A 80 6.64 -9.10 -11.20
CA ASP A 80 6.08 -7.75 -11.13
C ASP A 80 4.70 -7.67 -11.83
N GLY A 81 3.75 -6.99 -11.20
CA GLY A 81 2.36 -6.92 -11.64
C GLY A 81 1.41 -7.97 -11.04
N GLY A 82 1.93 -9.03 -10.40
CA GLY A 82 1.12 -10.02 -9.70
C GLY A 82 0.98 -9.79 -8.19
N TRP A 83 -0.21 -10.03 -7.64
CA TRP A 83 -0.55 -9.72 -6.25
C TRP A 83 -1.19 -10.89 -5.52
N GLU A 84 -0.91 -11.00 -4.23
CA GLU A 84 -1.46 -12.07 -3.39
C GLU A 84 -2.82 -11.69 -2.83
N VAL A 85 -3.79 -12.59 -2.96
CA VAL A 85 -5.14 -12.47 -2.38
C VAL A 85 -5.34 -13.58 -1.36
N CYS A 86 -5.83 -13.24 -0.17
CA CYS A 86 -6.22 -14.25 0.81
C CYS A 86 -7.57 -14.85 0.42
N ALA A 87 -7.57 -16.14 0.10
CA ALA A 87 -8.70 -16.91 -0.41
C ALA A 87 -9.27 -17.91 0.61
N GLU A 88 -9.02 -17.69 1.90
CA GLU A 88 -9.72 -18.41 2.96
C GLU A 88 -11.22 -18.12 2.92
N SER A 89 -12.07 -19.09 3.25
CA SER A 89 -13.53 -18.99 3.12
C SER A 89 -14.15 -17.75 3.79
N LYS A 90 -13.59 -17.29 4.92
CA LYS A 90 -14.03 -16.08 5.64
C LYS A 90 -13.70 -14.78 4.90
N TYR A 91 -12.61 -14.77 4.12
CA TYR A 91 -12.00 -13.56 3.58
C TYR A 91 -12.03 -13.48 2.05
N GLN A 92 -12.21 -14.61 1.37
CA GLN A 92 -12.25 -14.69 -0.07
C GLN A 92 -13.34 -13.77 -0.63
N PRO A 93 -13.08 -13.13 -1.78
CA PRO A 93 -14.10 -12.39 -2.49
C PRO A 93 -15.31 -13.30 -2.80
N PRO A 94 -16.55 -12.86 -2.54
CA PRO A 94 -17.72 -13.67 -2.78
C PRO A 94 -17.97 -13.82 -4.29
N PRO A 95 -18.38 -14.99 -4.79
CA PRO A 95 -18.83 -15.11 -6.17
C PRO A 95 -20.10 -14.27 -6.39
N LEU A 96 -20.35 -13.86 -7.63
CA LEU A 96 -21.61 -13.20 -8.02
C LEU A 96 -22.83 -14.01 -7.53
N SER A 97 -23.68 -13.35 -6.73
CA SER A 97 -24.95 -13.94 -6.31
C SER A 97 -25.82 -14.24 -7.54
N SER A 98 -26.21 -15.50 -7.72
CA SER A 98 -27.18 -15.94 -8.73
C SER A 98 -28.61 -15.46 -8.44
N SER A 99 -28.83 -14.76 -7.33
CA SER A 99 -30.16 -14.47 -6.78
C SER A 99 -30.29 -13.02 -6.31
N GLY A 100 -30.11 -12.05 -7.22
CA GLY A 100 -30.62 -10.66 -7.09
C GLY A 100 -30.28 -9.88 -5.81
N SER A 101 -29.41 -10.42 -4.95
CA SER A 101 -28.99 -9.85 -3.67
C SER A 101 -27.77 -8.98 -3.92
N ASN A 102 -27.81 -7.79 -3.37
CA ASN A 102 -27.00 -6.63 -3.72
C ASN A 102 -25.54 -6.72 -3.22
N SER A 103 -24.82 -7.80 -3.53
CA SER A 103 -23.38 -7.87 -3.29
C SER A 103 -22.65 -8.64 -4.40
N SER A 104 -22.48 -8.00 -5.56
CA SER A 104 -21.40 -8.33 -6.48
C SER A 104 -20.07 -7.94 -5.83
N CYS A 105 -19.11 -8.87 -5.83
CA CYS A 105 -17.73 -8.60 -5.41
C CYS A 105 -17.19 -7.35 -6.10
N LEU A 106 -16.51 -6.47 -5.37
CA LEU A 106 -15.97 -5.21 -5.87
C LEU A 106 -14.46 -5.11 -5.65
N ILE A 107 -13.71 -4.89 -6.73
CA ILE A 107 -12.26 -4.80 -6.73
C ILE A 107 -11.83 -3.46 -7.31
N TYR A 108 -10.95 -2.74 -6.61
CA TYR A 108 -10.28 -1.55 -7.12
C TYR A 108 -8.79 -1.84 -7.32
N SER A 109 -8.27 -1.54 -8.50
CA SER A 109 -6.86 -1.73 -8.87
C SER A 109 -6.29 -0.40 -9.36
N VAL A 110 -5.45 0.24 -8.55
CA VAL A 110 -4.95 1.59 -8.82
C VAL A 110 -3.47 1.55 -9.19
N GLY A 111 -3.11 2.27 -10.25
CA GLY A 111 -1.77 2.36 -10.82
C GLY A 111 -1.36 1.09 -11.56
N ILE A 112 -2.18 0.70 -12.54
CA ILE A 112 -2.01 -0.56 -13.27
C ILE A 112 -0.90 -0.52 -14.33
N ASN A 113 -0.48 0.65 -14.81
CA ASN A 113 0.61 0.82 -15.78
C ASN A 113 0.49 -0.10 -17.02
N ASN A 114 -0.71 -0.21 -17.60
CA ASN A 114 -1.08 -1.12 -18.71
C ASN A 114 -1.01 -2.62 -18.40
N ASP A 115 -0.72 -3.02 -17.17
CA ASP A 115 -0.85 -4.40 -16.74
C ASP A 115 -2.23 -4.64 -16.12
N PHE A 116 -3.05 -5.35 -16.87
CA PHE A 116 -4.40 -5.72 -16.48
C PHE A 116 -4.50 -7.18 -16.00
N SER A 117 -3.38 -7.89 -15.89
CA SER A 117 -3.39 -9.33 -15.61
C SER A 117 -4.06 -9.67 -14.27
N PHE A 118 -3.82 -8.86 -13.23
CA PHE A 118 -4.50 -8.98 -11.94
C PHE A 118 -6.02 -8.82 -12.10
N ASP A 119 -6.43 -7.77 -12.82
CA ASP A 119 -7.84 -7.44 -13.06
C ASP A 119 -8.56 -8.55 -13.83
N ASP A 120 -7.91 -9.06 -14.87
CA ASP A 120 -8.41 -10.17 -15.69
C ASP A 120 -8.61 -11.45 -14.86
N ASP A 121 -7.66 -11.78 -13.99
CA ASP A 121 -7.75 -12.95 -13.10
C ASP A 121 -8.87 -12.80 -12.06
N MET A 122 -9.08 -11.59 -11.51
CA MET A 122 -10.18 -11.33 -10.58
C MET A 122 -11.56 -11.50 -11.25
N VAL A 123 -11.72 -11.05 -12.49
CA VAL A 123 -12.94 -11.28 -13.30
C VAL A 123 -13.10 -12.76 -13.65
N LYS A 124 -12.02 -13.44 -13.98
CA LYS A 124 -12.04 -14.83 -14.45
C LYS A 124 -12.37 -15.81 -13.33
N PHE A 125 -11.70 -15.69 -12.18
CA PHE A 125 -11.77 -16.70 -11.11
C PHE A 125 -12.82 -16.39 -10.04
N TYR A 126 -13.07 -15.11 -9.75
CA TYR A 126 -14.07 -14.70 -8.75
C TYR A 126 -15.32 -14.09 -9.36
N ARG A 127 -15.30 -13.75 -10.66
CA ARG A 127 -16.39 -13.01 -11.33
C ARG A 127 -16.68 -11.68 -10.63
N CYS A 128 -15.65 -11.03 -10.11
CA CYS A 128 -15.80 -9.73 -9.47
C CYS A 128 -16.02 -8.63 -10.49
N GLU A 129 -16.71 -7.58 -10.07
CA GLU A 129 -16.71 -6.29 -10.74
C GLU A 129 -15.41 -5.56 -10.39
N VAL A 130 -14.63 -5.23 -11.40
CA VAL A 130 -13.27 -4.68 -11.28
C VAL A 130 -13.22 -3.30 -11.90
N HIS A 131 -12.65 -2.36 -11.15
CA HIS A 131 -12.42 -0.98 -11.58
C HIS A 131 -10.92 -0.69 -11.47
N SER A 132 -10.29 -0.50 -12.62
CA SER A 132 -8.89 -0.15 -12.77
C SER A 132 -8.71 1.36 -12.94
N PHE A 133 -7.66 1.92 -12.35
CA PHE A 133 -7.41 3.36 -12.36
C PHE A 133 -5.95 3.66 -12.66
N ASP A 134 -5.66 4.46 -13.69
CA ASP A 134 -4.32 4.97 -13.93
C ASP A 134 -4.36 6.26 -14.77
N PRO A 135 -3.95 7.42 -14.24
CA PRO A 135 -4.03 8.66 -15.00
C PRO A 135 -2.88 8.82 -16.00
N SER A 136 -1.81 8.03 -15.86
CA SER A 136 -0.62 8.08 -16.72
C SER A 136 -0.79 7.31 -18.03
N MET A 137 -1.76 6.40 -18.07
CA MET A 137 -2.14 5.66 -19.27
C MET A 137 -2.68 6.60 -20.36
N LYS A 138 -2.38 6.26 -21.61
CA LYS A 138 -2.75 7.09 -22.76
C LYS A 138 -4.22 6.96 -23.14
N GLN A 139 -4.85 5.88 -22.71
CA GLN A 139 -6.25 5.53 -22.95
C GLN A 139 -7.16 6.42 -22.10
N GLU A 140 -8.28 6.86 -22.68
CA GLU A 140 -9.40 7.45 -21.92
C GLU A 140 -10.21 6.36 -21.22
N ASP A 141 -11.19 6.73 -20.40
CA ASP A 141 -12.07 5.76 -19.73
C ASP A 141 -12.71 4.79 -20.73
N PHE A 142 -12.67 3.49 -20.42
CA PHE A 142 -13.27 2.47 -21.27
C PHE A 142 -13.71 1.24 -20.48
N ARG A 143 -14.71 0.54 -21.01
CA ARG A 143 -15.16 -0.74 -20.50
C ARG A 143 -14.43 -1.86 -21.22
N ARG A 144 -13.75 -2.73 -20.47
CA ARG A 144 -13.00 -3.89 -21.00
C ARG A 144 -13.88 -5.12 -21.16
N SER A 145 -14.82 -5.32 -20.24
CA SER A 145 -15.80 -6.41 -20.29
C SER A 145 -17.06 -6.06 -19.50
N ASP A 146 -17.98 -7.01 -19.34
CA ASP A 146 -19.19 -6.75 -18.57
C ASP A 146 -18.94 -6.42 -17.09
N LEU A 147 -17.80 -6.86 -16.56
CA LEU A 147 -17.43 -6.70 -15.15
C LEU A 147 -16.12 -5.93 -14.98
N ASP A 148 -15.57 -5.33 -16.04
CA ASP A 148 -14.24 -4.75 -16.01
C ASP A 148 -14.20 -3.38 -16.68
N TYR A 149 -13.72 -2.39 -15.93
CA TYR A 149 -13.76 -0.97 -16.25
C TYR A 149 -12.40 -0.35 -15.99
N PHE A 150 -11.98 0.53 -16.90
CA PHE A 150 -10.78 1.35 -16.73
C PHE A 150 -11.16 2.83 -16.68
N TYR A 151 -10.50 3.57 -15.78
CA TYR A 151 -10.61 5.00 -15.62
C TYR A 151 -9.25 5.68 -15.64
N LYS A 152 -9.13 6.77 -16.40
CA LYS A 152 -7.95 7.63 -16.45
C LYS A 152 -7.92 8.60 -15.26
N LEU A 153 -7.89 8.04 -14.06
CA LEU A 153 -7.92 8.75 -12.79
C LEU A 153 -6.79 8.30 -11.89
N GLY A 154 -6.22 9.24 -11.15
CA GLY A 154 -5.24 8.96 -10.10
C GLY A 154 -5.86 9.00 -8.72
N LEU A 155 -5.22 8.32 -7.78
CA LEU A 155 -5.56 8.32 -6.36
C LEU A 155 -4.61 9.25 -5.61
N SER A 156 -5.14 10.05 -4.68
CA SER A 156 -4.39 11.01 -3.86
C SER A 156 -5.13 11.34 -2.56
N GLY A 157 -4.51 12.13 -1.68
CA GLY A 157 -5.12 12.59 -0.43
C GLY A 157 -6.11 13.77 -0.59
N ARG A 158 -6.29 14.28 -1.80
CA ARG A 158 -7.26 15.36 -2.12
C ARG A 158 -7.63 15.32 -3.60
N GLU A 159 -8.72 15.96 -3.97
CA GLU A 159 -9.16 16.07 -5.37
C GLU A 159 -8.51 17.28 -6.05
N PHE A 160 -7.89 17.08 -7.21
CA PHE A 160 -7.28 18.15 -8.02
C PHE A 160 -6.96 17.68 -9.44
N GLN A 161 -6.59 18.61 -10.31
CA GLN A 161 -5.93 18.31 -11.59
C GLN A 161 -4.49 18.81 -11.52
N ASN A 162 -3.51 17.96 -11.84
CA ASN A 162 -2.11 18.36 -11.85
C ASN A 162 -1.69 19.00 -13.18
N ASN A 163 -0.44 19.46 -13.26
CA ASN A 163 0.10 20.11 -14.47
C ASN A 163 0.25 19.17 -15.68
N LEU A 164 0.16 17.85 -15.47
CA LEU A 164 0.14 16.84 -16.54
C LEU A 164 -1.30 16.58 -17.03
N GLY A 165 -2.29 17.31 -16.53
CA GLY A 165 -3.71 17.12 -16.84
C GLY A 165 -4.34 15.93 -16.11
N TRP A 166 -3.62 15.25 -15.23
CA TRP A 166 -4.14 14.09 -14.50
C TRP A 166 -5.16 14.53 -13.46
N LYS A 167 -6.35 13.94 -13.54
CA LYS A 167 -7.39 14.11 -12.54
C LYS A 167 -7.12 13.15 -11.38
N MET A 168 -6.85 13.73 -10.23
CA MET A 168 -6.50 13.05 -8.99
C MET A 168 -7.70 13.11 -8.05
N MET A 169 -8.05 12.00 -7.40
CA MET A 169 -9.22 11.86 -6.54
C MET A 169 -8.88 11.13 -5.25
N THR A 170 -9.64 11.39 -4.19
CA THR A 170 -9.60 10.56 -2.98
C THR A 170 -10.34 9.24 -3.21
N LEU A 171 -10.07 8.22 -2.39
CA LEU A 171 -10.81 6.96 -2.48
C LEU A 171 -12.31 7.18 -2.19
N GLN A 172 -12.63 8.07 -1.25
CA GLN A 172 -14.01 8.45 -0.95
C GLN A 172 -14.68 9.12 -2.16
N GLY A 173 -13.98 10.01 -2.85
CA GLY A 173 -14.44 10.66 -4.07
C GLY A 173 -14.72 9.66 -5.19
N ILE A 174 -13.78 8.73 -5.44
CA ILE A 174 -13.95 7.67 -6.46
C ILE A 174 -15.18 6.81 -6.15
N ARG A 175 -15.34 6.37 -4.88
CA ARG A 175 -16.52 5.58 -4.47
C ARG A 175 -17.82 6.35 -4.65
N LYS A 176 -17.83 7.67 -4.42
CA LYS A 176 -19.01 8.51 -4.65
C LYS A 176 -19.32 8.63 -6.15
N MET A 177 -18.30 8.90 -6.96
CA MET A 177 -18.43 9.03 -8.42
C MET A 177 -19.01 7.76 -9.06
N LEU A 178 -18.57 6.59 -8.59
CA LEU A 178 -19.03 5.28 -9.10
C LEU A 178 -20.28 4.74 -8.37
N ASN A 179 -20.88 5.51 -7.46
CA ASN A 179 -22.03 5.09 -6.66
C ASN A 179 -21.79 3.80 -5.82
N HIS A 180 -20.57 3.61 -5.33
CA HIS A 180 -20.13 2.48 -4.51
C HIS A 180 -20.05 2.79 -3.01
N THR A 181 -20.68 3.86 -2.55
CA THR A 181 -20.62 4.30 -1.13
C THR A 181 -21.22 3.28 -0.16
N GLN A 182 -22.22 2.52 -0.60
CA GLN A 182 -22.88 1.46 0.18
C GLN A 182 -22.28 0.06 -0.03
N ARG A 183 -21.25 -0.08 -0.89
CA ARG A 183 -20.60 -1.35 -1.19
C ARG A 183 -19.25 -1.43 -0.49
N LYS A 184 -18.92 -2.59 0.06
CA LYS A 184 -17.56 -2.88 0.52
C LYS A 184 -16.66 -3.14 -0.69
N ILE A 185 -15.39 -2.74 -0.58
CA ILE A 185 -14.33 -3.12 -1.51
C ILE A 185 -13.73 -4.42 -0.97
N ASP A 186 -13.82 -5.50 -1.74
CA ASP A 186 -13.29 -6.82 -1.34
C ASP A 186 -11.77 -6.85 -1.41
N VAL A 187 -11.19 -6.26 -2.46
CA VAL A 187 -9.74 -6.05 -2.57
C VAL A 187 -9.48 -4.64 -3.13
N LEU A 188 -8.65 -3.89 -2.42
CA LEU A 188 -8.09 -2.62 -2.86
C LEU A 188 -6.60 -2.81 -3.11
N LYS A 189 -6.21 -2.87 -4.39
CA LYS A 189 -4.80 -2.88 -4.83
C LYS A 189 -4.35 -1.45 -5.13
N ILE A 190 -3.21 -1.04 -4.61
CA ILE A 190 -2.63 0.30 -4.79
C ILE A 190 -1.14 0.21 -5.08
N ASP A 191 -0.73 0.79 -6.20
CA ASP A 191 0.68 0.98 -6.56
C ASP A 191 0.77 2.30 -7.34
N ILE A 192 0.99 3.42 -6.64
CA ILE A 192 0.75 4.77 -7.17
C ILE A 192 1.94 5.71 -6.97
N GLU A 193 3.15 5.14 -6.91
CA GLU A 193 4.41 5.86 -7.06
C GLU A 193 4.52 7.12 -6.18
N ARG A 194 4.42 6.91 -4.86
CA ARG A 194 4.54 7.90 -3.76
C ARG A 194 3.25 8.60 -3.37
N SER A 195 2.18 8.54 -4.17
CA SER A 195 0.91 9.16 -3.76
C SER A 195 0.25 8.41 -2.59
N GLU A 196 0.75 7.22 -2.22
CA GLU A 196 0.31 6.46 -1.04
C GLU A 196 0.42 7.30 0.25
N TRP A 197 1.40 8.19 0.32
CA TRP A 197 1.70 8.98 1.51
C TRP A 197 0.76 10.17 1.73
N GLU A 198 -0.04 10.52 0.73
CA GLU A 198 -1.17 11.45 0.87
C GLU A 198 -2.49 10.67 0.94
N ALA A 199 -2.61 9.60 0.14
CA ALA A 199 -3.82 8.80 0.05
C ALA A 199 -4.12 8.02 1.35
N LEU A 200 -3.14 7.31 1.93
CA LEU A 200 -3.38 6.51 3.15
C LEU A 200 -3.80 7.36 4.36
N PRO A 201 -3.16 8.51 4.67
CA PRO A 201 -3.64 9.39 5.73
C PRO A 201 -5.08 9.87 5.52
N GLU A 202 -5.43 10.27 4.28
CA GLU A 202 -6.81 10.66 3.97
C GLU A 202 -7.77 9.49 4.19
N MET A 203 -7.43 8.29 3.70
CA MET A 203 -8.29 7.11 3.82
C MET A 203 -8.51 6.68 5.27
N LEU A 204 -7.48 6.82 6.12
CA LEU A 204 -7.57 6.60 7.56
C LEU A 204 -8.46 7.66 8.20
N GLN A 205 -8.24 8.94 7.89
CA GLN A 205 -8.98 10.07 8.44
C GLN A 205 -10.47 10.04 8.06
N SER A 206 -10.79 9.79 6.79
CA SER A 206 -12.18 9.71 6.31
C SER A 206 -12.88 8.42 6.72
N GLY A 207 -12.14 7.44 7.25
CA GLY A 207 -12.65 6.14 7.67
C GLY A 207 -13.08 5.26 6.50
N VAL A 208 -12.74 5.60 5.25
CA VAL A 208 -13.14 4.84 4.07
C VAL A 208 -12.58 3.41 4.08
N LEU A 209 -11.43 3.17 4.74
CA LEU A 209 -10.85 1.84 4.94
C LEU A 209 -11.71 0.90 5.79
N LYS A 210 -12.71 1.41 6.52
CA LYS A 210 -13.71 0.57 7.22
C LYS A 210 -14.55 -0.25 6.25
N GLN A 211 -14.62 0.17 4.99
CA GLN A 211 -15.33 -0.53 3.92
C GLN A 211 -14.41 -1.38 3.05
N VAL A 212 -13.13 -1.55 3.41
CA VAL A 212 -12.15 -2.37 2.66
C VAL A 212 -11.88 -3.67 3.43
N ARG A 213 -11.95 -4.81 2.74
CA ARG A 213 -11.72 -6.15 3.36
C ARG A 213 -10.26 -6.59 3.24
N GLN A 214 -9.64 -6.40 2.08
CA GLN A 214 -8.22 -6.66 1.83
C GLN A 214 -7.60 -5.42 1.19
N LEU A 215 -6.42 -5.02 1.68
CA LEU A 215 -5.64 -3.91 1.16
C LEU A 215 -4.29 -4.45 0.71
N SER A 216 -4.00 -4.37 -0.58
CA SER A 216 -2.70 -4.69 -1.16
C SER A 216 -2.07 -3.39 -1.63
N ILE A 217 -0.86 -3.08 -1.17
CA ILE A 217 -0.23 -1.80 -1.45
C ILE A 217 1.29 -1.90 -1.59
N GLU A 218 1.86 -1.19 -2.57
CA GLU A 218 3.31 -0.95 -2.64
C GLU A 218 3.67 0.35 -1.89
N LEU A 219 4.46 0.24 -0.82
CA LEU A 219 4.91 1.39 -0.04
C LEU A 219 6.26 1.89 -0.53
N HIS A 220 6.27 3.08 -1.13
CA HIS A 220 7.44 3.75 -1.71
C HIS A 220 8.16 4.68 -0.71
N LEU A 221 9.10 4.21 0.10
CA LEU A 221 9.77 5.02 1.14
C LEU A 221 10.59 6.21 0.61
N HIS A 222 11.23 6.10 -0.56
CA HIS A 222 12.12 7.17 -1.04
C HIS A 222 12.17 7.28 -2.56
N ILE A 223 12.79 8.37 -3.03
CA ILE A 223 12.93 8.75 -4.45
C ILE A 223 13.70 7.67 -5.23
N ALA A 224 13.17 7.40 -6.42
CA ALA A 224 13.73 6.53 -7.45
C ALA A 224 15.18 6.93 -7.85
N PRO A 225 15.91 6.04 -8.57
CA PRO A 225 17.31 6.26 -8.96
C PRO A 225 17.58 7.63 -9.59
N PRO A 226 18.80 8.19 -9.44
CA PRO A 226 20.03 7.53 -9.02
C PRO A 226 20.32 7.60 -7.51
N GLN A 227 19.39 8.12 -6.71
CA GLN A 227 19.71 8.50 -5.33
C GLN A 227 19.49 7.35 -4.35
N HIS A 228 20.50 6.49 -4.20
CA HIS A 228 20.67 5.55 -3.07
C HIS A 228 20.95 6.32 -1.76
N LYS A 229 20.09 7.28 -1.41
CA LYS A 229 20.17 8.02 -0.15
C LYS A 229 19.37 7.28 0.91
N ASP A 230 19.83 7.38 2.16
CA ASP A 230 19.08 6.86 3.30
C ASP A 230 17.71 7.52 3.38
N VAL A 231 16.71 6.72 3.77
CA VAL A 231 15.33 7.18 3.99
C VAL A 231 15.29 8.13 5.18
N PRO A 232 14.77 9.36 5.05
CA PRO A 232 14.76 10.34 6.14
C PRO A 232 14.03 9.84 7.39
N ARG A 233 14.47 10.29 8.58
CA ARG A 233 13.83 9.94 9.86
C ARG A 233 12.32 10.20 9.86
N ALA A 234 11.91 11.38 9.37
CA ALA A 234 10.52 11.78 9.29
C ALA A 234 9.68 10.81 8.45
N LYS A 235 10.30 10.17 7.45
CA LYS A 235 9.63 9.21 6.59
C LYS A 235 9.38 7.87 7.28
N TYR A 236 10.37 7.35 8.01
CA TYR A 236 10.15 6.17 8.86
C TYR A 236 9.11 6.43 9.93
N LEU A 237 9.12 7.61 10.55
CA LEU A 237 8.12 8.03 11.52
C LEU A 237 6.70 8.02 10.92
N GLN A 238 6.52 8.66 9.76
CA GLN A 238 5.25 8.67 9.03
C GLN A 238 4.79 7.25 8.69
N ALA A 239 5.69 6.41 8.17
CA ALA A 239 5.35 5.05 7.78
C ALA A 239 4.94 4.17 8.97
N LEU A 240 5.68 4.24 10.08
CA LEU A 240 5.35 3.52 11.31
C LEU A 240 4.02 4.00 11.91
N ASP A 241 3.75 5.30 11.89
CA ASP A 241 2.47 5.80 12.39
C ASP A 241 1.28 5.34 11.53
N ILE A 242 1.41 5.33 10.20
CA ILE A 242 0.40 4.78 9.30
C ILE A 242 0.19 3.28 9.56
N LEU A 243 1.27 2.49 9.67
CA LEU A 243 1.18 1.05 9.95
C LEU A 243 0.53 0.76 11.30
N ARG A 244 0.80 1.60 12.31
CA ARG A 244 0.15 1.56 13.63
C ARG A 244 -1.35 1.81 13.51
N GLN A 245 -1.76 2.85 12.76
CA GLN A 245 -3.17 3.17 12.55
C GLN A 245 -3.90 2.09 11.74
N LEU A 246 -3.28 1.51 10.71
CA LEU A 246 -3.81 0.35 9.98
C LEU A 246 -4.04 -0.83 10.91
N TYR A 247 -3.08 -1.13 11.79
CA TYR A 247 -3.23 -2.19 12.80
C TYR A 247 -4.42 -1.93 13.74
N GLN A 248 -4.59 -0.68 14.18
CA GLN A 248 -5.73 -0.25 15.01
C GLN A 248 -7.07 -0.35 14.28
N GLU A 249 -7.10 -0.11 12.97
CA GLU A 249 -8.26 -0.30 12.09
C GLU A 249 -8.50 -1.78 11.70
N GLY A 250 -7.77 -2.72 12.30
CA GLY A 250 -7.98 -4.16 12.16
C GLY A 250 -7.23 -4.81 11.02
N PHE A 251 -6.35 -4.09 10.32
CA PHE A 251 -5.52 -4.67 9.26
C PHE A 251 -4.34 -5.46 9.84
N ARG A 252 -4.04 -6.62 9.25
CA ARG A 252 -2.91 -7.48 9.61
C ARG A 252 -2.16 -7.87 8.35
N ILE A 253 -0.83 -7.76 8.37
CA ILE A 253 0.03 -8.20 7.26
C ILE A 253 -0.08 -9.73 7.15
N PHE A 254 -0.54 -10.23 6.02
CA PHE A 254 -0.56 -11.68 5.73
C PHE A 254 0.45 -12.08 4.66
N TRP A 255 0.93 -11.09 3.89
CA TRP A 255 2.01 -11.28 2.93
C TRP A 255 2.77 -9.98 2.73
N THR A 256 4.06 -10.08 2.50
CA THR A 256 4.92 -8.95 2.14
C THR A 256 6.07 -9.45 1.29
N HIS A 257 6.52 -8.62 0.36
CA HIS A 257 7.75 -8.87 -0.36
C HIS A 257 8.49 -7.56 -0.64
N PRO A 258 9.83 -7.52 -0.51
CA PRO A 258 10.62 -6.37 -0.93
C PRO A 258 10.74 -6.34 -2.45
N ASN A 259 10.55 -5.17 -3.07
CA ASN A 259 10.76 -5.01 -4.50
C ASN A 259 12.27 -4.91 -4.80
N PRO A 260 12.89 -5.90 -5.49
CA PRO A 260 14.34 -5.92 -5.73
C PRO A 260 14.83 -4.76 -6.62
N SER A 261 13.94 -4.15 -7.40
CA SER A 261 14.25 -2.99 -8.24
C SER A 261 14.45 -1.71 -7.43
N CYS A 262 14.04 -1.71 -6.16
CA CYS A 262 14.03 -0.55 -5.28
C CYS A 262 14.91 -0.77 -4.04
N MET A 263 16.14 -1.26 -4.23
CA MET A 263 17.08 -1.53 -3.13
C MET A 263 18.06 -0.36 -2.90
N PHE A 264 18.47 -0.16 -1.65
CA PHE A 264 19.52 0.79 -1.26
C PHE A 264 20.46 0.19 -0.22
N LEU A 265 21.64 0.79 -0.10
CA LEU A 265 22.60 0.47 0.96
C LEU A 265 22.49 1.54 2.05
N SER A 266 22.05 1.15 3.24
CA SER A 266 21.92 2.11 4.34
C SER A 266 23.28 2.49 4.89
N LYS A 267 23.60 3.79 4.96
CA LYS A 267 24.90 4.27 5.45
C LYS A 267 25.05 4.04 6.96
N CYS A 268 23.95 4.03 7.72
CA CYS A 268 23.96 3.85 9.17
C CYS A 268 24.48 2.47 9.61
N ARG A 269 24.26 1.40 8.83
CA ARG A 269 24.62 0.01 9.19
C ARG A 269 25.36 -0.76 8.11
N ASN A 270 25.60 -0.15 6.95
CA ASN A 270 26.07 -0.85 5.75
C ASN A 270 25.20 -2.07 5.39
N LEU A 271 23.88 -1.94 5.58
CA LEU A 271 22.91 -3.00 5.35
C LEU A 271 22.08 -2.72 4.09
N ARG A 272 21.94 -3.72 3.23
CA ARG A 272 21.08 -3.64 2.06
C ARG A 272 19.61 -3.73 2.48
N ARG A 273 18.80 -2.75 2.10
CA ARG A 273 17.38 -2.62 2.46
C ARG A 273 16.54 -2.27 1.22
N ALA A 274 15.24 -2.51 1.28
CA ALA A 274 14.32 -2.13 0.21
C ALA A 274 13.61 -0.81 0.55
N ASN A 275 13.60 0.12 -0.41
CA ASN A 275 12.82 1.35 -0.36
C ASN A 275 11.36 1.10 -0.75
N CYS A 276 11.07 0.02 -1.47
CA CYS A 276 9.72 -0.32 -1.90
C CYS A 276 9.37 -1.72 -1.38
N HIS A 277 8.19 -1.85 -0.78
CA HIS A 277 7.66 -3.13 -0.33
C HIS A 277 6.22 -3.26 -0.80
N GLU A 278 5.91 -4.37 -1.46
CA GLU A 278 4.53 -4.78 -1.59
C GLU A 278 4.07 -5.45 -0.30
N VAL A 279 2.92 -5.02 0.20
CA VAL A 279 2.38 -5.47 1.48
C VAL A 279 0.90 -5.74 1.30
N ASN A 280 0.47 -6.92 1.74
CA ASN A 280 -0.92 -7.34 1.63
C ASN A 280 -1.47 -7.50 3.04
N PHE A 281 -2.51 -6.73 3.30
CA PHE A 281 -3.19 -6.63 4.57
C PHE A 281 -4.57 -7.27 4.49
N LEU A 282 -4.91 -7.98 5.56
CA LEU A 282 -6.22 -8.58 5.78
C LEU A 282 -6.91 -7.86 6.94
N LYS A 283 -8.17 -7.43 6.76
CA LYS A 283 -8.96 -6.86 7.86
C LYS A 283 -9.58 -7.99 8.69
N VAL A 284 -9.11 -8.19 9.93
CA VAL A 284 -9.50 -9.32 10.78
C VAL A 284 -10.57 -8.99 11.83
N SER A 285 -10.84 -7.71 12.07
CA SER A 285 -11.85 -7.18 13.02
C SER A 285 -12.70 -6.10 12.38
#